data_AF-U5W9A8-F1
#
_entry.id   AF-U5W9A8-F1
#
_cell.length_a   1.000
_cell.length_b   1.000
_cell.length_c   1.000
_cell.angle_alpha   90.00
_cell.angle_beta   90.00
_cell.angle_gamma   90.00
#
_symmetry.space_group_name_H-M   'P 1'
#
loop_
_entity.id
_entity.type
_entity.pdbx_description
1 polymer ?
#
loop_
_entity_poly.entity_id
_entity_poly.type
_entity_poly.pdbx_seq_one_letter_code
_entity_poly.pdbx_strand_id
1 'polypeptide(L)'
;MDRRTAAPRGLVGRSVIAAAVFAGAVVPGWTLGDLAEHWTGQGLLDWAVTCGWSGLAVFVLAPYGSYRRRDAVLGLVPLYGWYLACVLSWRVAALPLRDWEPREDEMWRARWLTGDLIGLWRADPPDRREAATTAR
;
A
#
# COMPACT_ATOMS: atom_id res chain seq x y z
N MET A 1 10.39 -22.42 17.86
CA MET A 1 10.70 -21.41 16.82
C MET A 1 10.59 -20.05 17.46
N ASP A 2 11.72 -19.43 17.78
CA ASP A 2 11.76 -18.07 18.33
C ASP A 2 11.05 -17.11 17.37
N ARG A 3 9.88 -16.61 17.78
CA ARG A 3 9.28 -15.44 17.16
C ARG A 3 10.19 -14.27 17.50
N ARG A 4 11.17 -13.98 16.64
CA ARG A 4 11.90 -12.71 16.68
C ARG A 4 10.86 -11.60 16.78
N THR A 5 10.83 -10.92 17.92
CA THR A 5 10.14 -9.65 18.10
C THR A 5 10.71 -8.73 17.04
N ALA A 6 9.96 -8.51 15.96
CA ALA A 6 10.40 -7.66 14.88
C ALA A 6 10.62 -6.26 15.48
N ALA A 7 11.86 -5.77 15.44
CA ALA A 7 12.15 -4.41 15.86
C ALA A 7 11.57 -3.43 14.83
N PRO A 8 11.09 -2.24 15.24
CA PRO A 8 10.65 -1.21 14.31
C PRO A 8 11.78 -0.87 13.35
N ARG A 9 11.48 -0.80 12.05
CA ARG A 9 12.47 -0.36 11.06
C ARG A 9 12.88 1.08 11.36
N GLY A 10 14.18 1.35 11.32
CA GLY A 10 14.71 2.70 11.44
C GLY A 10 14.15 3.64 10.38
N LEU A 11 14.14 4.94 10.68
CA LEU A 11 13.51 5.97 9.86
C LEU A 11 14.04 5.96 8.41
N VAL A 12 15.35 5.77 8.23
CA VAL A 12 15.98 5.69 6.90
C VAL A 12 15.44 4.51 6.09
N GLY A 13 15.34 3.32 6.69
CA GLY A 13 14.80 2.14 6.01
C GLY A 13 13.34 2.31 5.62
N ARG A 14 12.53 2.93 6.49
CA ARG A 14 11.14 3.27 6.18
C ARG A 14 11.05 4.25 5.02
N SER A 15 11.85 5.32 5.04
CA SER A 15 11.85 6.32 3.98
C SER A 15 12.27 5.74 2.63
N VAL A 16 13.29 4.90 2.59
CA VAL A 16 13.75 4.24 1.34
C VAL A 16 12.67 3.32 0.77
N ILE A 17 12.03 2.49 1.61
CA ILE A 17 10.94 1.61 1.17
C ILE A 17 9.75 2.45 0.69
N ALA A 18 9.35 3.47 1.44
CA ALA A 18 8.24 4.34 1.08
C ALA A 18 8.50 5.05 -0.26
N ALA A 19 9.70 5.58 -0.46
CA ALA A 19 10.10 6.21 -1.72
C ALA A 19 10.08 5.22 -2.89
N ALA A 20 10.59 3.99 -2.69
CA ALA A 20 10.58 2.96 -3.72
C ALA A 20 9.16 2.53 -4.12
N VAL A 21 8.28 2.32 -3.13
CA VAL A 21 6.87 1.96 -3.37
C VAL A 21 6.14 3.11 -4.07
N PHE A 22 6.37 4.36 -3.65
CA PHE A 22 5.76 5.54 -4.26
C PHE A 22 6.23 5.71 -5.72
N ALA A 23 7.53 5.58 -5.97
CA ALA A 23 8.09 5.65 -7.31
C ALA A 23 7.46 4.58 -8.23
N GLY A 24 7.34 3.33 -7.76
CA GLY A 24 6.65 2.27 -8.51
C GLY A 24 5.15 2.53 -8.72
N ALA A 25 4.50 3.24 -7.81
CA ALA A 25 3.09 3.60 -7.92
C ALA A 25 2.82 4.78 -8.89
N VAL A 26 3.80 5.63 -9.16
CA VAL A 26 3.60 6.88 -9.91
C VAL A 26 4.37 6.93 -11.23
N VAL A 27 5.67 6.60 -11.21
CA VAL A 27 6.55 6.75 -12.39
C VAL A 27 6.05 5.94 -13.59
N PRO A 28 5.60 4.67 -13.44
CA PRO A 28 5.13 3.92 -14.61
C PRO A 28 3.90 4.56 -15.25
N GLY A 29 3.01 5.16 -14.46
CA GLY A 29 1.83 5.89 -14.95
C GLY A 29 2.23 7.00 -15.91
N TRP A 30 3.18 7.85 -15.52
CA TRP A 30 3.71 8.93 -16.37
C TRP A 30 4.39 8.37 -17.62
N THR A 31 5.28 7.38 -17.47
CA THR A 31 6.01 6.83 -18.63
C THR A 31 5.10 6.15 -19.65
N LEU A 32 4.04 5.47 -19.19
CA LEU A 32 3.08 4.81 -20.06
C LEU A 32 2.12 5.83 -20.69
N GLY A 33 1.75 6.87 -19.95
CA GLY A 33 0.92 7.96 -20.44
C GLY A 33 1.61 8.77 -21.54
N ASP A 34 2.85 9.21 -21.28
CA ASP A 34 3.70 9.90 -22.26
C ASP A 34 3.89 9.05 -23.53
N LEU A 35 4.11 7.74 -23.37
CA LEU A 35 4.27 6.83 -24.50
C LEU A 35 2.97 6.70 -25.30
N ALA A 36 1.83 6.60 -24.62
CA ALA A 36 0.52 6.52 -25.27
C ALA A 36 0.20 7.80 -26.04
N GLU A 37 0.43 8.97 -25.46
CA GLU A 37 0.28 10.26 -26.14
C GLU A 37 1.22 10.36 -27.34
N HIS A 38 2.50 10.01 -27.18
CA HIS A 38 3.48 10.09 -28.27
C HIS A 38 3.08 9.25 -29.49
N TRP A 39 2.47 8.07 -29.25
CA TRP A 39 2.04 7.18 -30.32
C TRP A 39 0.72 7.59 -30.98
N THR A 40 -0.18 8.23 -30.24
CA THR A 40 -1.56 8.52 -30.70
C THR A 40 -1.80 9.98 -31.03
N GLY A 41 -0.96 10.89 -30.54
CA GLY A 41 -1.17 12.34 -30.60
C GLY A 41 -2.34 12.83 -29.72
N GLN A 42 -2.87 11.99 -28.82
CA GLN A 42 -4.02 12.33 -27.98
C GLN A 42 -3.61 12.52 -26.51
N GLY A 43 -3.46 13.77 -26.05
CA GLY A 43 -3.12 14.07 -24.66
C GLY A 43 -4.13 13.59 -23.62
N LEU A 44 -5.37 13.25 -24.02
CA LEU A 44 -6.34 12.61 -23.10
C LEU A 44 -5.94 11.19 -22.72
N LEU A 45 -5.18 10.48 -23.57
CA LEU A 45 -4.71 9.13 -23.27
C LEU A 45 -3.63 9.12 -22.19
N ASP A 46 -2.76 10.13 -22.15
CA ASP A 46 -1.82 10.31 -21.04
C ASP A 46 -2.56 10.36 -19.70
N TRP A 47 -3.52 11.28 -19.58
CA TRP A 47 -4.33 11.42 -18.37
C TRP A 47 -5.10 10.14 -18.03
N ALA A 48 -5.70 9.47 -19.01
CA ALA A 48 -6.43 8.22 -18.78
C ALA A 48 -5.52 7.10 -18.25
N VAL A 49 -4.32 6.95 -18.82
CA VAL A 49 -3.33 5.95 -18.41
C VAL A 49 -2.78 6.28 -17.02
N THR A 50 -2.42 7.54 -16.77
CA THR A 50 -1.92 8.00 -15.47
C THR A 50 -2.96 7.80 -14.36
N CYS A 51 -4.23 8.13 -14.61
CA CYS A 51 -5.32 7.89 -13.67
C CYS A 51 -5.58 6.39 -13.45
N GLY A 52 -5.61 5.60 -14.53
CA GLY A 52 -5.78 4.15 -14.45
C GLY A 52 -4.68 3.47 -13.63
N TRP A 53 -3.43 3.87 -13.84
CA TRP A 53 -2.28 3.36 -13.09
C TRP A 53 -2.36 3.74 -11.61
N SER A 54 -2.72 4.99 -11.30
CA SER A 54 -2.92 5.46 -9.92
C SER A 54 -4.04 4.67 -9.21
N GLY A 55 -5.17 4.43 -9.88
CA GLY A 55 -6.26 3.61 -9.36
C GLY A 55 -5.81 2.16 -9.08
N LEU A 56 -5.03 1.57 -9.99
CA LEU A 56 -4.47 0.22 -9.82
C LEU A 56 -3.50 0.16 -8.64
N ALA A 57 -2.61 1.14 -8.48
CA ALA A 57 -1.69 1.22 -7.37
C ALA A 57 -2.45 1.28 -6.03
N VAL A 58 -3.48 2.12 -5.93
CA VAL A 58 -4.35 2.20 -4.74
C VAL A 58 -5.07 0.87 -4.51
N PHE A 59 -5.59 0.22 -5.55
CA PHE A 59 -6.25 -1.09 -5.41
C PHE A 59 -5.33 -2.16 -4.80
N VAL A 60 -4.07 -2.20 -5.22
CA VAL A 60 -3.06 -3.16 -4.75
C VAL A 60 -2.58 -2.80 -3.34
N LEU A 61 -2.36 -1.53 -3.07
CA LEU A 61 -1.78 -1.07 -1.79
C LEU A 61 -2.82 -0.92 -0.67
N ALA A 62 -4.08 -0.65 -0.99
CA ALA A 62 -5.15 -0.40 -0.02
C ALA A 62 -5.26 -1.46 1.09
N PRO A 63 -5.22 -2.78 0.81
CA PRO A 63 -5.31 -3.81 1.84
C PRO A 63 -4.19 -3.74 2.89
N TYR A 64 -3.01 -3.25 2.52
CA TYR A 64 -1.88 -3.13 3.44
C TYR A 64 -1.99 -1.90 4.35
N GLY A 65 -2.76 -0.90 3.92
CA GLY A 65 -3.04 0.31 4.67
C GLY A 65 -4.37 0.28 5.44
N SER A 66 -5.04 -0.87 5.57
CA SER A 66 -6.40 -0.98 6.14
C SER A 66 -7.50 -0.25 5.34
N TYR A 67 -7.25 0.11 4.07
CA TYR A 67 -8.23 0.74 3.16
C TYR A 67 -9.03 -0.33 2.39
N ARG A 68 -10.21 0.01 1.84
CA ARG A 68 -10.93 -0.91 0.93
C ARG A 68 -10.30 -0.85 -0.45
N ARG A 69 -10.31 -1.99 -1.14
CA ARG A 69 -10.08 -2.02 -2.60
C ARG A 69 -11.07 -1.14 -3.36
N ARG A 70 -12.28 -0.91 -2.82
CA ARG A 70 -13.27 0.02 -3.39
C ARG A 70 -12.78 1.48 -3.42
N ASP A 71 -11.85 1.83 -2.54
CA ASP A 71 -11.27 3.18 -2.48
C ASP A 71 -10.31 3.43 -3.68
N ALA A 72 -10.03 2.40 -4.50
CA ALA A 72 -9.33 2.55 -5.77
C ALA A 72 -10.01 3.52 -6.74
N VAL A 73 -11.33 3.69 -6.64
CA VAL A 73 -12.07 4.69 -7.43
C VAL A 73 -11.58 6.10 -7.10
N LEU A 74 -11.26 6.37 -5.83
CA LEU A 74 -10.67 7.63 -5.43
C LEU A 74 -9.24 7.79 -5.98
N GLY A 75 -8.54 6.67 -6.19
CA GLY A 75 -7.23 6.64 -6.84
C GLY A 75 -7.23 7.03 -8.32
N LEU A 76 -8.39 7.01 -8.98
CA LEU A 76 -8.54 7.50 -10.37
C LEU A 76 -8.53 9.03 -10.45
N VAL A 77 -8.76 9.73 -9.35
CA VAL A 77 -8.66 11.20 -9.30
C VAL A 77 -7.16 11.53 -9.20
N PRO A 78 -6.54 12.21 -10.17
CA PRO A 78 -5.08 12.22 -10.31
C PRO A 78 -4.33 12.73 -9.06
N LEU A 79 -4.63 13.95 -8.61
CA LEU A 79 -3.99 14.53 -7.42
C LEU A 79 -4.32 13.75 -6.15
N TYR A 80 -5.54 13.24 -6.03
CA TYR A 80 -5.95 12.45 -4.86
C TYR A 80 -5.31 11.06 -4.87
N GLY A 81 -5.12 10.46 -6.04
CA GLY A 81 -4.43 9.20 -6.25
C GLY A 81 -2.96 9.30 -5.86
N TRP A 82 -2.28 10.40 -6.19
CA TRP A 82 -0.91 10.64 -5.74
C TRP A 82 -0.83 10.81 -4.22
N TYR A 83 -1.78 11.55 -3.63
CA TYR A 83 -1.88 11.67 -2.17
C TYR A 83 -2.07 10.30 -1.51
N LEU A 84 -3.02 9.49 -1.99
CA LEU A 84 -3.26 8.13 -1.49
C LEU A 84 -2.05 7.23 -1.69
N ALA A 85 -1.38 7.29 -2.85
CA ALA A 85 -0.17 6.51 -3.12
C ALA A 85 0.94 6.87 -2.12
N CYS A 86 1.12 8.15 -1.79
CA CYS A 86 2.09 8.60 -0.79
C CYS A 86 1.75 8.04 0.61
N VAL A 87 0.50 8.21 1.05
CA VAL A 87 0.04 7.69 2.36
C VAL A 87 0.18 6.18 2.44
N LEU A 88 -0.25 5.45 1.41
CA LEU A 88 -0.18 3.99 1.37
C LEU A 88 1.26 3.48 1.29
N SER A 89 2.14 4.16 0.57
CA SER A 89 3.57 3.82 0.51
C SER A 89 4.23 3.95 1.88
N TRP A 90 3.91 5.03 2.60
CA TRP A 90 4.36 5.21 3.99
C TRP A 90 3.84 4.10 4.91
N ARG A 91 2.55 3.74 4.79
CA ARG A 91 1.95 2.65 5.55
C ARG A 91 2.64 1.32 5.25
N VAL A 92 2.83 0.96 3.99
CA VAL A 92 3.52 -0.29 3.62
C VAL A 92 4.94 -0.35 4.18
N ALA A 93 5.66 0.77 4.19
CA ALA A 93 7.02 0.83 4.73
C ALA A 93 7.09 0.56 6.25
N ALA A 94 6.03 0.87 7.00
CA ALA A 94 5.95 0.65 8.43
C ALA A 94 5.70 -0.83 8.81
N LEU A 95 5.14 -1.64 7.90
CA LEU A 95 4.83 -3.05 8.18
C LEU A 95 6.08 -3.85 8.60
N PRO A 96 6.02 -4.73 9.61
CA PRO A 96 4.81 -5.30 10.21
C PRO A 96 4.26 -4.54 11.42
N LEU A 97 4.97 -3.49 11.88
CA LEU A 97 4.61 -2.68 13.04
C LEU A 97 3.95 -1.38 12.57
N ARG A 98 2.62 -1.34 12.60
CA ARG A 98 1.85 -0.17 12.16
C ARG A 98 1.44 0.73 13.33
N ASP A 99 1.41 2.03 13.08
CA ASP A 99 1.00 3.09 14.00
C ASP A 99 -0.47 3.50 13.84
N TRP A 100 -1.17 3.00 12.81
CA TRP A 100 -2.59 3.22 12.61
C TRP A 100 -3.44 2.04 13.08
N GLU A 101 -4.68 2.33 13.43
CA GLU A 101 -5.62 1.34 13.92
C GLU A 101 -6.01 0.32 12.82
N PRO A 102 -6.03 -0.99 13.15
CA PRO A 102 -6.66 -2.02 12.35
C PRO A 102 -8.11 -1.65 12.09
N ARG A 103 -8.60 -2.05 10.94
CA ARG A 103 -10.02 -1.99 10.68
C ARG A 103 -10.78 -3.01 11.54
N GLU A 104 -12.06 -2.77 11.81
CA GLU A 104 -12.91 -3.66 12.63
C GLU A 104 -12.90 -5.12 12.15
N ASP A 105 -12.88 -5.36 10.83
CA ASP A 105 -12.77 -6.68 10.20
C ASP A 105 -11.36 -7.29 10.27
N GLU A 106 -10.34 -6.50 10.62
CA GLU A 106 -8.96 -6.93 10.85
C GLU A 106 -8.62 -7.03 12.34
N MET A 107 -9.46 -6.51 13.24
CA MET A 107 -9.21 -6.47 14.68
C MET A 107 -8.98 -7.85 15.28
N TRP A 108 -9.64 -8.89 14.76
CA TRP A 108 -9.42 -10.28 15.21
C TRP A 108 -8.02 -10.83 14.88
N ARG A 109 -7.32 -10.24 13.89
CA ARG A 109 -5.92 -10.57 13.54
C ARG A 109 -4.91 -9.63 14.16
N ALA A 110 -5.34 -8.44 14.55
CA ALA A 110 -4.45 -7.42 15.05
C ALA A 110 -4.13 -7.64 16.52
N ARG A 111 -2.83 -7.58 16.85
CA ARG A 111 -2.37 -7.65 18.23
C ARG A 111 -1.92 -6.26 18.66
N TRP A 112 -2.59 -5.70 19.67
CA TRP A 112 -2.09 -4.53 20.37
C TRP A 112 -0.83 -4.91 21.14
N LEU A 113 0.26 -4.18 20.92
CA LEU A 113 1.53 -4.45 21.58
C LEU A 113 1.65 -3.64 22.88
N THR A 114 2.23 -4.28 23.90
CA THR A 114 2.45 -3.70 25.24
C THR A 114 3.97 -3.64 25.54
N GLY A 115 4.39 -2.85 26.53
CA GLY A 115 5.80 -2.63 26.88
C GLY A 115 6.46 -1.53 26.05
N ASP A 116 7.68 -1.74 25.56
CA ASP A 116 8.44 -0.73 24.79
C ASP A 116 7.83 -0.42 23.39
N LEU A 117 6.78 -1.15 22.99
CA LEU A 117 6.08 -1.00 21.70
C LEU A 117 4.61 -0.56 21.87
N ILE A 118 4.25 0.03 23.03
CA ILE A 118 2.92 0.59 23.26
C ILE A 118 2.56 1.60 22.16
N GLY A 119 1.35 1.47 21.60
CA GLY A 119 0.86 2.33 20.51
C GLY A 119 1.04 1.74 19.11
N LEU A 120 1.72 0.60 18.97
CA LEU A 120 1.88 -0.10 17.69
C LEU A 120 0.96 -1.33 17.61
N TRP A 121 0.37 -1.54 16.44
CA TRP A 121 -0.33 -2.75 16.09
C TRP A 121 0.55 -3.65 15.23
N ARG A 122 0.48 -4.97 15.48
CA ARG A 122 1.12 -5.96 14.62
C ARG A 122 0.12 -6.50 13.59
N ALA A 123 0.49 -6.46 12.32
CA ALA A 123 -0.21 -7.17 11.26
C ALA A 123 0.43 -8.56 11.08
N ASP A 124 -0.16 -9.60 11.67
CA ASP A 124 0.28 -10.97 11.42
C ASP A 124 -0.24 -11.43 10.03
N PRO A 125 0.60 -12.03 9.17
CA PRO A 125 0.12 -12.62 7.93
C PRO A 125 -0.86 -13.77 8.23
N PRO A 126 -1.83 -14.05 7.34
CA PRO A 126 -2.72 -15.20 7.51
C PRO A 126 -1.87 -16.45 7.66
N ASP A 127 -2.21 -17.28 8.65
CA ASP A 127 -1.44 -18.47 8.97
C ASP A 127 -1.35 -19.32 7.69
N ARG A 128 -0.14 -19.64 7.23
CA ARG A 128 0.09 -20.30 5.92
C ARG A 128 -0.68 -21.63 5.79
N ARG A 129 -1.12 -22.19 6.92
CA ARG A 129 -1.96 -23.40 7.03
C ARG A 129 -3.41 -23.20 6.63
N GLU A 130 -4.01 -22.03 6.81
CA GLU A 130 -5.40 -21.76 6.42
C GLU A 130 -5.51 -21.51 4.91
N ALA A 131 -4.53 -20.82 4.32
CA ALA A 131 -4.50 -20.56 2.87
C ALA A 131 -4.41 -21.83 2.01
N ALA A 132 -3.88 -22.93 2.57
CA ALA A 132 -3.83 -24.23 1.90
C ALA A 132 -5.18 -24.99 1.97
N THR A 133 -6.04 -24.67 2.93
CA THR A 133 -7.34 -25.34 3.12
C THR A 133 -8.43 -24.70 2.27
N THR A 134 -8.38 -23.39 2.03
CA THR A 134 -9.37 -22.67 1.20
C THR A 134 -9.14 -22.81 -0.31
N ALA A 135 -8.03 -23.42 -0.72
CA ALA A 135 -7.67 -23.67 -2.11
C ALA A 135 -8.00 -25.10 -2.59
N ARG A 136 -8.80 -25.85 -1.81
CA ARG A 136 -9.21 -27.23 -2.09
C ARG A 136 -10.72 -27.34 -2.17
#